data_AF-A0A6A0AMC1-F1
#
_entry.id   AF-A0A6A0AMC1-F1
#
_cell.length_a   1.000
_cell.length_b   1.000
_cell.length_c   1.000
_cell.angle_alpha   90.00
_cell.angle_beta   90.00
_cell.angle_gamma   90.00
#
_symmetry.space_group_name_H-M   'P 1'
#
loop_
_entity.id
_entity.type
_entity.pdbx_description
1 polymer ?
#
loop_
_entity_poly.entity_id
_entity_poly.type
_entity_poly.pdbx_seq_one_letter_code
_entity_poly.pdbx_strand_id
1 'polypeptide(L)'
;CAAVLSAHAELSKAQGAAGEATLPVELVLVEKMAKLGGNSAKASSGINALSPDTGDSPQLFERDTLASGGQRSQPSLVHTL
;
A
#
# COMPACT_ATOMS: atom_id res chain seq x y z
N CYS A 1 -18.72 7.74 -14.07
CA CYS A 1 -17.39 7.12 -14.22
C CYS A 1 -17.19 6.13 -13.09
N ALA A 2 -17.33 4.83 -13.36
CA ALA A 2 -17.02 3.78 -12.39
C ALA A 2 -15.51 3.50 -12.45
N ALA A 3 -14.82 3.56 -11.31
CA ALA A 3 -13.42 3.16 -11.22
C ALA A 3 -13.34 1.64 -11.04
N VAL A 4 -12.52 0.97 -11.85
CA VAL A 4 -12.21 -0.47 -11.74
C VAL A 4 -10.96 -0.60 -10.88
N LEU A 5 -11.00 -1.42 -9.82
CA LEU A 5 -10.00 -1.42 -8.74
C LEU A 5 -9.34 -2.80 -8.57
N SER A 6 -8.10 -2.82 -8.08
CA SER A 6 -7.29 -4.02 -7.78
C SER A 6 -7.10 -4.23 -6.26
N ALA A 7 -7.26 -5.47 -5.79
CA ALA A 7 -7.74 -5.83 -4.45
C ALA A 7 -7.28 -5.06 -3.19
N HIS A 8 -6.04 -5.19 -2.72
CA HIS A 8 -5.70 -4.78 -1.34
C HIS A 8 -5.45 -3.28 -1.19
N ALA A 9 -4.57 -2.69 -2.01
CA ALA A 9 -4.29 -1.25 -1.96
C ALA A 9 -5.56 -0.43 -2.20
N GLU A 10 -6.43 -0.89 -3.10
CA GLU A 10 -7.68 -0.19 -3.39
C GLU A 10 -8.75 -0.41 -2.31
N LEU A 11 -8.78 -1.57 -1.63
CA LEU A 11 -9.62 -1.76 -0.45
C LEU A 11 -9.17 -0.83 0.70
N SER A 12 -7.87 -0.72 0.96
CA SER A 12 -7.34 0.17 1.99
C SER A 12 -7.66 1.64 1.70
N LYS A 13 -7.56 2.06 0.43
CA LYS A 13 -7.98 3.41 0.00
C LYS A 13 -9.49 3.62 0.16
N ALA A 14 -10.29 2.63 -0.22
CA ALA A 14 -11.75 2.67 -0.07
C ALA A 14 -12.16 2.85 1.40
N GLN A 15 -11.50 2.12 2.30
CA GLN A 15 -11.72 2.24 3.75
C GLN A 15 -11.28 3.61 4.29
N GLY A 16 -10.12 4.12 3.87
CA GLY A 16 -9.65 5.45 4.26
C GLY A 16 -10.57 6.57 3.76
N ALA A 17 -11.01 6.49 2.49
CA ALA A 17 -11.94 7.45 1.90
C ALA A 17 -13.31 7.43 2.59
N ALA A 18 -13.82 6.25 2.97
CA ALA A 18 -15.06 6.13 3.73
C ALA A 18 -14.95 6.71 5.15
N GLY A 19 -13.74 6.72 5.74
CA GLY A 19 -13.49 7.29 7.07
C GLY A 19 -13.44 8.82 7.10
N GLU A 20 -13.05 9.47 6.00
CA GLU A 20 -12.95 10.94 5.89
C GLU A 20 -14.06 11.59 5.05
N ALA A 21 -14.87 10.81 4.33
CA ALA A 21 -15.90 11.37 3.47
C ALA A 21 -17.02 12.03 4.28
N THR A 22 -17.16 13.34 4.10
CA THR A 22 -18.28 14.15 4.62
C THR A 22 -19.57 13.99 3.80
N LEU A 23 -19.50 13.34 2.64
CA LEU A 23 -20.63 13.05 1.76
C LEU A 23 -20.69 11.53 1.47
N PRO A 24 -21.89 10.95 1.32
CA PRO A 24 -22.03 9.54 1.04
C PRO A 24 -21.42 9.20 -0.34
N VAL A 25 -20.49 8.24 -0.35
CA VAL A 25 -19.84 7.72 -1.56
C VAL A 25 -20.32 6.29 -1.80
N GLU A 26 -20.83 6.00 -3.00
CA GLU A 26 -21.12 4.64 -3.42
C GLU A 26 -19.87 3.99 -4.01
N LEU A 27 -19.55 2.78 -3.55
CA LEU A 27 -18.32 2.09 -3.91
C LEU A 27 -18.62 0.70 -4.49
N VAL A 28 -18.09 0.44 -5.69
CA VAL A 28 -18.20 -0.85 -6.37
C VAL A 28 -16.80 -1.47 -6.47
N LEU A 29 -16.62 -2.63 -5.84
CA LEU A 29 -15.39 -3.41 -5.93
C LEU A 29 -15.54 -4.50 -6.99
N VAL A 30 -14.59 -4.59 -7.93
CA VAL A 30 -14.55 -5.62 -8.97
C VAL A 30 -13.30 -6.45 -8.78
N GLU A 31 -13.45 -7.76 -8.61
CA GLU A 31 -12.35 -8.72 -8.48
C GLU A 31 -12.51 -9.82 -9.52
N LYS A 32 -11.41 -10.16 -10.20
CA LYS A 32 -11.37 -11.23 -11.20
C LYS A 32 -11.39 -12.62 -10.55
N MET A 33 -10.73 -12.74 -9.40
CA MET A 33 -10.57 -14.00 -8.68
C MET A 33 -11.81 -14.35 -7.85
N ALA A 34 -12.05 -15.65 -7.64
CA ALA A 34 -13.16 -16.13 -6.81
C ALA A 34 -13.05 -15.72 -5.33
N LYS A 35 -11.85 -15.34 -4.87
CA LYS A 35 -11.60 -14.85 -3.51
C LYS A 35 -11.00 -13.45 -3.60
N LEU A 36 -11.45 -12.57 -2.71
CA LEU A 36 -10.92 -11.23 -2.57
C LEU A 36 -9.45 -11.23 -2.13
N GLY A 37 -8.73 -10.17 -2.48
CA GLY A 37 -7.36 -9.92 -2.03
C GLY A 37 -6.28 -10.22 -3.07
N GLY A 38 -6.63 -10.79 -4.22
CA GLY A 38 -5.72 -10.98 -5.35
C GLY A 38 -4.38 -11.63 -4.97
N ASN A 39 -3.27 -11.08 -5.47
CA ASN A 39 -1.92 -11.55 -5.12
C ASN A 39 -1.53 -11.17 -3.69
N SER A 40 -2.07 -10.09 -3.13
CA SER A 40 -1.78 -9.68 -1.75
C SER A 40 -2.23 -10.73 -0.74
N ALA A 41 -3.38 -11.38 -0.96
CA ALA A 41 -3.85 -12.49 -0.12
C ALA A 41 -2.97 -13.75 -0.22
N LYS A 42 -2.07 -13.84 -1.21
CA LYS A 42 -1.13 -14.95 -1.40
C LYS A 42 0.27 -14.62 -0.86
N ALA A 43 0.55 -13.36 -0.53
CA ALA A 43 1.85 -12.96 -0.02
C ALA A 43 2.08 -13.59 1.35
N SER A 44 3.23 -14.26 1.53
CA SER A 44 3.59 -14.96 2.77
C SER A 44 4.81 -14.37 3.48
N SER A 45 5.46 -13.37 2.88
CA SER A 45 6.73 -12.79 3.37
C SER A 45 6.56 -11.65 4.38
N GLY A 46 5.33 -11.21 4.66
CA GLY A 46 5.05 -10.05 5.51
C GLY A 46 5.24 -8.69 4.81
N ILE A 47 5.09 -7.62 5.59
CA ILE A 47 5.27 -6.22 5.17
C ILE A 47 6.42 -5.64 5.99
N ASN A 48 7.40 -5.03 5.32
CA ASN A 48 8.49 -4.32 5.98
C ASN A 48 7.97 -2.99 6.53
N ALA A 49 8.28 -2.71 7.79
CA ALA A 49 7.94 -1.45 8.45
C ALA A 49 8.98 -1.16 9.55
N LEU A 50 9.13 0.12 9.90
CA LEU A 50 9.90 0.51 11.07
C LEU A 50 9.25 -0.06 12.33
N SER A 51 10.06 -0.73 13.16
CA SER A 51 9.65 -1.17 14.49
C SER A 51 10.36 -0.34 15.55
N PRO A 52 9.64 0.24 16.54
CA PRO A 52 10.26 1.03 17.62
C PRO A 52 11.28 0.24 18.43
N ASP A 53 11.13 -1.08 18.47
CA ASP A 53 11.88 -1.96 19.37
C ASP A 53 13.17 -2.52 18.76
N THR A 54 13.45 -2.24 17.47
CA THR A 54 14.56 -2.87 16.73
C THR A 54 15.77 -1.96 16.52
N GLY A 55 15.73 -0.72 17.02
CA GLY A 55 16.80 0.26 16.78
C GLY A 55 16.90 0.70 15.31
N ASP A 56 15.86 0.45 14.52
CA ASP A 56 15.75 0.90 13.14
C ASP A 56 15.43 2.41 13.08
N SER A 57 15.64 3.03 11.92
CA SER A 57 15.35 4.45 11.72
C SER A 57 14.81 4.74 10.33
N PRO A 58 13.99 5.79 10.16
CA PRO A 58 13.51 6.21 8.85
C PRO A 58 14.64 6.39 7.83
N GLN A 59 15.80 6.90 8.27
CA GLN A 59 16.95 7.14 7.39
C GLN A 59 17.58 5.84 6.90
N LEU A 60 17.65 4.80 7.74
CA LEU A 60 18.15 3.48 7.33
C LEU A 60 17.17 2.80 6.37
N PHE A 61 15.88 2.85 6.66
CA PHE A 61 14.83 2.31 5.80
C PHE A 61 14.80 2.98 4.42
N GLU A 62 14.89 4.31 4.37
CA GLU A 62 14.96 5.09 3.12
C GLU A 62 16.22 4.71 2.32
N ARG A 63 17.38 4.66 2.96
CA ARG A 63 18.64 4.29 2.32
C ARG A 63 18.56 2.89 1.70
N ASP A 64 18.05 1.91 2.43
CA ASP A 64 17.98 0.52 1.97
C ASP A 64 16.96 0.37 0.82
N THR A 65 15.88 1.14 0.85
CA THR A 65 14.90 1.22 -0.26
C THR A 65 15.50 1.86 -1.52
N LEU A 66 16.29 2.94 -1.38
CA LEU A 66 16.99 3.57 -2.51
C LEU A 66 18.05 2.64 -3.11
N ALA A 67 18.84 1.98 -2.26
CA ALA A 67 19.91 1.07 -2.69
C ALA A 67 19.36 -0.16 -3.43
N SER A 68 18.30 -0.78 -2.91
CA SER A 68 17.68 -1.97 -3.52
C SER A 68 16.97 -1.68 -4.85
N GLY A 69 16.50 -0.45 -5.05
CA GLY A 69 15.81 -0.03 -6.28
C GLY A 69 16.69 0.07 -7.53
N GLY A 70 17.99 -0.24 -7.46
CA GLY A 70 18.87 -0.31 -8.62
C GLY A 70 18.96 1.02 -9.40
N GLN A 71 19.02 2.14 -8.68
CA GLN A 71 19.07 3.52 -9.24
C GLN A 71 17.82 3.95 -10.02
N ARG A 72 16.68 3.25 -9.84
CA ARG A 72 15.40 3.57 -10.49
C ARG A 72 14.34 4.11 -9.53
N SER A 73 14.60 4.08 -8.22
CA SER A 73 13.71 4.67 -7.23
C SER A 73 13.62 6.18 -7.41
N GLN A 74 12.42 6.74 -7.27
CA GLN A 74 12.22 8.18 -7.18
C GLN A 74 12.35 8.61 -5.71
N PRO A 75 13.40 9.37 -5.32
CA PRO A 75 13.67 9.65 -3.90
C PRO A 75 12.52 10.34 -3.17
N SER A 76 11.85 11.28 -3.84
CA SER A 76 10.70 11.98 -3.27
C SER A 76 9.53 11.07 -2.93
N LEU A 77 9.38 9.92 -3.59
CA LEU A 77 8.35 8.94 -3.26
C LEU A 77 8.80 7.99 -2.15
N VAL A 78 10.08 7.62 -2.13
CA VAL A 78 10.64 6.82 -1.02
C VAL A 78 10.53 7.56 0.31
N HIS A 79 10.75 8.87 0.31
CA HIS A 79 10.58 9.72 1.50
C HIS A 79 9.14 9.76 2.05
N THR A 80 8.14 9.33 1.27
CA THR A 80 6.72 9.29 1.70
C THR A 80 6.27 7.94 2.25
N LEU A 81 7.16 6.93 2.25
CA LEU A 81 6.90 5.59 2.81
C LEU A 81 6.97 5.63 4.35
#